data_AF-A0A0F8ZHL5-F1
#
_entry.id   AF-A0A0F8ZHL5-F1
#
_cell.length_a   1.000
_cell.length_b   1.000
_cell.length_c   1.000
_cell.angle_alpha   90.00
_cell.angle_beta   90.00
_cell.angle_gamma   90.00
#
_symmetry.space_group_name_H-M   'P 1'
#
loop_
_entity.id
_entity.type
_entity.pdbx_description
1 polymer ?
#
loop_
_entity_poly.entity_id
_entity_poly.type
_entity_poly.pdbx_seq_one_letter_code
_entity_poly.pdbx_strand_id
1 'polypeptide(L)' 'DDKRGHSCLVWGKTGEGRDLHLVCGFAGETVWVITIYEPHPEKWETPIKRRVIE' A
#
# COMPACT_ATOMS: atom_id res chain seq x y z
N ASP A 1 11.36 -0.66 18.95
CA ASP A 1 10.89 0.28 17.92
C ASP A 1 11.36 -0.10 16.54
N ASP A 2 10.44 -0.08 15.57
CA ASP A 2 10.79 -0.13 14.14
C ASP A 2 11.26 1.27 13.72
N LYS A 3 12.46 1.36 13.14
CA LYS A 3 13.06 2.63 12.68
C LYS A 3 12.24 3.35 11.61
N ARG A 4 11.33 2.63 10.94
CA ARG A 4 10.47 3.16 9.87
C ARG A 4 9.15 3.72 10.39
N GLY A 5 8.85 3.54 11.69
CA GLY A 5 7.59 3.97 12.32
C GLY A 5 6.41 3.04 12.00
N HIS A 6 5.21 3.44 12.44
CA HIS A 6 3.98 2.70 12.15
C HIS A 6 3.72 2.69 10.64
N SER A 7 3.43 1.50 10.10
CA SER A 7 3.16 1.33 8.67
C SER A 7 1.68 1.49 8.35
N CYS A 8 1.38 2.06 7.18
CA CYS A 8 0.05 2.05 6.57
C CYS A 8 0.12 1.60 5.10
N LEU A 9 -1.02 1.14 4.58
CA LEU A 9 -1.23 0.85 3.17
C LEU A 9 -1.97 2.04 2.54
N VAL A 10 -1.40 2.62 1.49
CA VAL A 10 -1.99 3.72 0.73
C VAL A 10 -2.33 3.23 -0.68
N TRP A 11 -3.53 3.56 -1.14
CA TRP A 11 -3.96 3.34 -2.53
C TRP A 11 -3.81 4.62 -3.34
N GLY A 12 -3.37 4.48 -4.59
CA GLY A 12 -3.30 5.57 -5.56
C GLY A 12 -3.29 5.06 -6.99
N LYS A 13 -3.14 5.98 -7.95
CA LYS A 13 -3.03 5.67 -9.37
C LYS A 13 -1.79 6.31 -9.98
N THR A 14 -1.18 5.64 -10.95
CA THR A 14 -0.17 6.25 -11.84
C THR A 14 -0.81 7.34 -12.72
N GLY A 15 0.02 8.13 -13.40
CA GLY A 15 -0.47 9.09 -14.41
C GLY A 15 -1.24 8.44 -15.57
N GLU A 16 -1.05 7.13 -15.80
CA GLU A 16 -1.76 6.34 -16.80
C GLU A 16 -3.02 5.63 -16.24
N GLY A 17 -3.36 5.86 -14.97
CA GLY A 17 -4.57 5.31 -14.34
C GLY A 17 -4.44 3.92 -13.71
N ARG A 18 -3.27 3.27 -13.84
CA ARG A 18 -2.98 1.97 -13.18
C ARG A 18 -3.00 2.09 -11.66
N ASP A 19 -3.65 1.14 -10.99
CA ASP A 19 -3.76 1.09 -9.53
C ASP A 19 -2.44 0.70 -8.86
N LEU A 20 -2.12 1.35 -7.74
CA LEU A 20 -0.93 1.09 -6.93
C LEU A 20 -1.29 0.99 -5.45
N HIS A 21 -0.62 0.06 -4.80
CA HIS A 21 -0.50 -0.04 -3.35
C HIS A 21 0.91 0.32 -2.92
N LEU A 22 1.01 1.30 -2.04
CA LEU A 22 2.23 1.71 -1.35
C LEU A 22 2.12 1.30 0.11
N VAL A 23 3.05 0.49 0.59
CA VAL A 23 3.26 0.33 2.04
C VAL A 23 4.34 1.31 2.45
N CYS A 24 4.01 2.22 3.36
CA CYS A 24 4.96 3.19 3.89
C CYS A 24 4.87 3.30 5.41
N GLY A 25 5.98 3.68 6.04
CA GLY A 25 6.05 4.06 7.45
C GLY A 25 6.35 5.54 7.60
N PHE A 26 5.87 6.15 8.69
CA PHE A 26 6.14 7.55 9.02
C PHE A 26 6.99 7.65 10.30
N ALA A 27 8.18 8.23 10.18
CA ALA A 27 9.11 8.43 11.30
C ALA A 27 9.69 9.84 11.26
N GLY A 28 9.22 10.70 12.19
CA GLY A 28 9.59 12.12 12.21
C GLY A 28 9.08 12.83 10.96
N GLU A 29 9.98 13.41 10.17
CA GLU A 29 9.66 14.07 8.89
C GLU A 29 9.92 13.15 7.68
N THR A 30 10.30 11.88 7.91
CA THR A 30 10.64 10.93 6.84
C THR A 30 9.49 9.97 6.58
N VAL A 31 9.10 9.87 5.30
CA VAL A 31 8.23 8.80 4.79
C VAL A 31 9.11 7.69 4.23
N TRP A 32 9.07 6.52 4.87
CA TRP A 32 9.80 5.34 4.44
C TRP A 32 8.93 4.51 3.50
N VAL A 33 9.30 4.44 2.22
CA VAL A 33 8.68 3.51 1.25
C VAL A 33 9.23 2.12 1.48
N ILE A 34 8.36 1.16 1.82
CA ILE A 34 8.73 -0.23 2.09
C ILE A 34 8.56 -1.08 0.82
N THR A 35 7.41 -0.96 0.16
CA THR A 35 7.15 -1.64 -1.11
C THR A 35 6.04 -0.93 -1.89
N ILE A 36 6.08 -1.07 -3.21
CA ILE A 36 5.04 -0.63 -4.15
C ILE A 36 4.66 -1.81 -5.02
N TYR A 37 3.37 -2.10 -5.14
CA TYR A 37 2.86 -3.19 -5.97
C TYR A 37 1.48 -2.86 -6.54
N GLU A 38 1.10 -3.53 -7.63
CA GLU A 38 -0.25 -3.46 -8.17
C GLU A 38 -1.18 -4.43 -7.39
N PRO A 39 -2.41 -4.03 -6.99
CA PRO A 39 -3.30 -4.88 -6.22
C PRO A 39 -3.63 -6.17 -6.98
N HIS A 40 -3.16 -7.32 -6.48
CA HIS A 40 -3.39 -8.60 -7.16
C HIS A 40 -4.87 -9.03 -7.05
N PRO A 41 -5.54 -9.40 -8.16
CA PRO A 41 -6.98 -9.70 -8.17
C PRO A 41 -7.36 -10.94 -7.34
N GLU A 42 -6.42 -11.86 -7.09
CA GLU A 42 -6.65 -12.98 -6.16
C GLU A 42 -6.77 -12.55 -4.70
N LYS A 43 -6.18 -11.41 -4.32
CA LYS A 43 -6.19 -10.90 -2.94
C LYS A 43 -7.17 -9.74 -2.75
N TRP A 44 -7.50 -9.04 -3.83
CA TRP A 44 -8.27 -7.80 -3.82
C TRP A 44 -9.48 -7.92 -4.74
N GLU A 45 -10.67 -7.65 -4.20
CA GLU A 45 -11.92 -7.61 -4.98
C GLU A 45 -12.01 -6.31 -5.78
N THR A 46 -11.61 -5.21 -5.15
CA THR A 46 -11.35 -3.91 -5.78
C THR A 46 -9.99 -3.41 -5.29
N PRO A 47 -9.39 -2.37 -5.91
CA PRO A 47 -8.13 -1.82 -5.41
C PRO A 47 -8.16 -1.47 -3.92
N ILE A 48 -9.31 -1.10 -3.34
CA ILE A 48 -9.43 -0.71 -1.92
C ILE A 48 -10.10 -1.76 -1.03
N LYS A 49 -10.61 -2.87 -1.58
CA LYS A 49 -11.34 -3.90 -0.83
C LYS A 49 -10.64 -5.24 -0.97
N ARG A 50 -10.09 -5.73 0.15
CA ARG A 50 -9.45 -7.05 0.22
C ARG A 50 -10.51 -8.15 0.20
N ARG A 51 -10.21 -9.28 -0.44
CA ARG A 51 -11.04 -10.48 -0.36
C ARG A 51 -10.93 -11.08 1.05
N VAL A 52 -12.07 -11.51 1.59
CA VAL A 52 -12.12 -12.39 2.75
C VAL A 52 -12.00 -13.81 2.21
N ILE A 53 -10.99 -14.55 2.69
CA ILE A 53 -10.84 -15.97 2.39
C ILE A 53 -11.31 -16.68 3.66
N GLU A 54 -12.36 -17.50 3.53
CA GLU A 54 -12.82 -18.41 4.58
C GLU A 54 -11.90 -19.63 4.71
#